data_AF-A0A354ZCA2-F1
#
_entry.id   AF-A0A354ZCA2-F1
#
_cell.length_a   1.000
_cell.length_b   1.000
_cell.length_c   1.000
_cell.angle_alpha   90.00
_cell.angle_beta   90.00
_cell.angle_gamma   90.00
#
_symmetry.space_group_name_H-M   'P 1'
#
loop_
_entity.id
_entity.type
_entity.pdbx_description
1 polymer ?
#
loop_
_entity_poly.entity_id
_entity_poly.type
_entity_poly.pdbx_seq_one_letter_code
_entity_poly.pdbx_strand_id
1 'polypeptide(L)'
;MHGATSVERIAYFGRNSVLLSNEKVRAIIDDLGGMMPEFSLKKGKGAINAHWIPDFRGNSGSPWSPQLHGPYWKSNILYILAGDFPCSPNFGPDCTVEDIELPAHGWTANERWKLTSFGTTQDGNAAYAKFTLKSPDSRMPLSYTKYDIVQAGKPAYYSTMIVENHGEVPISINLARHNTLGSPFLQTGCRIYVSADRFMTAPKGTEFDDTSRLAQGVEFDSLCRAPTRDGKMVDLSVVPGMIGYTDFVTGAISPQKSLGWSCVVNPVLKLAYISFFPGSKELPDIDIALGFNDLWMQYGGRNFTPWALHEGGADRTFCLGTENAVAAFSNGLAYSRAYPELLGTPTMVVIPAQGARRLNYGSALVELDDALASEAVIDMEAEGDFLVLKTKSAYQRVTLDASFSEMRALVSHL
;
A
#
# COMPACT_ATOMS: atom_id res chain seq x y z
N MET A 1 25.46 17.08 13.10
CA MET A 1 25.19 17.38 11.68
C MET A 1 23.78 16.90 11.40
N HIS A 2 22.82 17.81 11.26
CA HIS A 2 21.46 17.44 10.83
C HIS A 2 21.57 16.81 9.44
N GLY A 3 21.02 15.60 9.26
CA GLY A 3 21.00 14.92 7.96
C GLY A 3 20.23 15.77 6.96
N ALA A 4 20.83 16.06 5.81
CA ALA A 4 20.19 16.91 4.81
C ALA A 4 19.00 16.15 4.18
N THR A 5 17.79 16.67 4.37
CA THR A 5 16.63 16.28 3.56
C THR A 5 16.70 16.96 2.21
N SER A 6 16.18 16.33 1.16
CA SER A 6 16.19 16.87 -0.19
C SER A 6 14.92 16.52 -0.95
N VAL A 7 14.53 17.41 -1.86
CA VAL A 7 13.48 17.16 -2.83
C VAL A 7 13.93 17.61 -4.21
N GLU A 8 13.65 16.80 -5.22
CA GLU A 8 13.98 17.10 -6.61
C GLU A 8 12.83 16.68 -7.53
N ARG A 9 12.52 17.52 -8.51
CA ARG A 9 11.67 17.10 -9.64
C ARG A 9 12.54 16.35 -10.64
N ILE A 10 12.15 15.13 -10.97
CA ILE A 10 12.90 14.28 -11.89
C ILE A 10 11.99 13.75 -12.99
N ALA A 11 12.61 13.19 -14.03
CA ALA A 11 11.93 12.34 -15.00
C ALA A 11 12.29 10.87 -14.72
N TYR A 12 11.35 10.06 -14.25
CA TYR A 12 11.57 8.64 -13.97
C TYR A 12 10.82 7.79 -14.99
N PHE A 13 11.56 7.01 -15.80
CA PHE A 13 11.00 6.27 -16.95
C PHE A 13 10.09 7.12 -17.85
N GLY A 14 10.54 8.35 -18.16
CA GLY A 14 9.81 9.30 -18.99
C GLY A 14 8.57 9.94 -18.34
N ARG A 15 8.33 9.70 -17.04
CA ARG A 15 7.23 10.32 -16.29
C ARG A 15 7.73 11.43 -15.39
N ASN A 16 6.89 12.43 -15.12
CA ASN A 16 7.19 13.45 -14.13
C ASN A 16 7.07 12.83 -12.74
N SER A 17 8.12 12.98 -11.95
CA SER A 17 8.18 12.41 -10.61
C SER A 17 8.85 13.36 -9.65
N VAL A 18 8.68 13.10 -8.36
CA VAL A 18 9.42 13.76 -7.29
C VAL A 18 10.28 12.72 -6.58
N LEU A 19 11.56 13.04 -6.41
CA LEU A 19 12.48 12.31 -5.55
C LEU A 19 12.55 13.01 -4.19
N LEU A 20 12.08 12.35 -3.14
CA LEU A 20 12.28 12.74 -1.75
C LEU A 20 13.42 11.92 -1.17
N SER A 21 14.33 12.53 -0.41
CA SER A 21 15.42 11.79 0.24
C SER A 21 15.89 12.41 1.55
N ASN A 22 16.49 11.58 2.41
CA ASN A 22 17.28 11.99 3.57
C ASN A 22 18.57 11.15 3.62
N GLU A 23 19.29 11.12 4.73
CA GLU A 23 20.53 10.33 4.85
C GLU A 23 20.34 8.81 4.83
N LYS A 24 19.13 8.31 5.13
CA LYS A 24 18.80 6.88 5.22
C LYS A 24 18.03 6.36 4.01
N VAL A 25 17.05 7.09 3.50
CA VAL A 25 16.09 6.60 2.50
C VAL A 25 15.95 7.54 1.31
N ARG A 26 15.40 6.98 0.23
CA ARG A 26 14.90 7.72 -0.94
C ARG A 26 13.55 7.16 -1.37
N ALA A 27 12.66 8.04 -1.81
CA ALA A 27 11.36 7.70 -2.37
C ALA A 27 11.17 8.43 -3.70
N ILE A 28 10.74 7.71 -4.74
CA ILE A 28 10.35 8.30 -6.04
C ILE A 28 8.84 8.18 -6.16
N ILE A 29 8.15 9.31 -6.37
CA ILE A 29 6.70 9.38 -6.49
C ILE A 29 6.34 9.98 -7.84
N ASP A 30 5.65 9.22 -8.68
CA ASP A 30 5.14 9.66 -9.98
C ASP A 30 3.89 10.51 -9.82
N ASP A 31 3.72 11.50 -10.70
CA ASP A 31 2.50 12.31 -10.73
C ASP A 31 1.30 11.55 -11.31
N LEU A 32 1.52 10.53 -12.15
CA LEU A 32 0.48 9.69 -12.72
C LEU A 32 0.17 8.53 -11.77
N GLY A 33 -1.07 8.46 -11.30
CA GLY A 33 -1.55 7.43 -10.37
C GLY A 33 -0.95 7.53 -8.96
N GLY A 34 -0.09 8.52 -8.69
CA GLY A 34 0.59 8.64 -7.40
C GLY A 34 1.50 7.45 -7.08
N MET A 35 1.98 6.74 -8.09
CA MET A 35 2.79 5.53 -7.97
C MET A 35 4.11 5.83 -7.29
N MET A 36 4.54 4.97 -6.36
CA MET A 36 5.84 5.03 -5.71
C MET A 36 6.68 3.81 -6.14
N PRO A 37 7.32 3.83 -7.33
CA PRO A 37 8.09 2.69 -7.81
C PRO A 37 9.33 2.36 -6.97
N GLU A 38 9.90 3.37 -6.31
CA GLU A 38 11.05 3.17 -5.42
C GLU A 38 10.77 3.72 -4.03
N PHE A 39 10.94 2.86 -3.03
CA PHE A 39 11.22 3.25 -1.65
C PHE A 39 12.40 2.41 -1.17
N SER A 40 13.54 3.08 -1.01
CA SER A 40 14.83 2.39 -0.86
C SER A 40 15.60 2.88 0.35
N LEU A 41 16.28 1.95 1.03
CA LEU A 41 17.30 2.24 2.04
C LEU A 41 18.66 2.42 1.37
N LYS A 42 19.33 3.54 1.62
CA LYS A 42 20.68 3.83 1.15
C LYS A 42 21.67 2.88 1.84
N LYS A 43 22.52 2.20 1.07
CA LYS A 43 23.54 1.27 1.58
C LYS A 43 24.82 1.37 0.76
N GLY A 44 25.90 1.85 1.40
CA GLY A 44 27.16 2.11 0.71
C GLY A 44 26.99 3.12 -0.44
N LYS A 45 27.37 2.73 -1.66
CA LYS A 45 27.21 3.54 -2.88
C LYS A 45 25.86 3.34 -3.58
N GLY A 46 25.02 2.43 -3.09
CA GLY A 46 23.75 2.05 -3.72
C GLY A 46 22.56 2.19 -2.78
N ALA A 47 21.47 1.52 -3.13
CA ALA A 47 20.28 1.43 -2.30
C ALA A 47 19.61 0.07 -2.47
N ILE A 48 18.91 -0.39 -1.43
CA ILE A 48 18.06 -1.58 -1.47
C ILE A 48 16.63 -1.10 -1.61
N ASN A 49 16.04 -1.27 -2.79
CA ASN A 49 14.65 -0.95 -3.04
C ASN A 49 13.74 -2.05 -2.50
N ALA A 50 12.66 -1.66 -1.81
CA ALA A 50 11.65 -2.59 -1.35
C ALA A 50 10.52 -2.81 -2.35
N HIS A 51 10.23 -1.80 -3.15
CA HIS A 51 9.05 -1.75 -3.98
C HIS A 51 9.22 -2.55 -5.27
N TRP A 52 8.14 -3.23 -5.67
CA TRP A 52 8.11 -3.98 -6.91
C TRP A 52 8.04 -3.04 -8.11
N ILE A 53 8.97 -3.22 -9.05
CA ILE A 53 8.93 -2.59 -10.36
C ILE A 53 8.68 -3.72 -11.37
N PRO A 54 7.47 -3.82 -11.96
CA PRO A 54 7.18 -4.84 -12.95
C PRO A 54 8.11 -4.71 -14.16
N ASP A 55 8.56 -5.84 -14.70
CA ASP A 55 9.38 -5.85 -15.91
C ASP A 55 8.59 -5.39 -17.15
N PHE A 56 7.28 -5.63 -17.13
CA PHE A 56 6.35 -5.15 -18.13
C PHE A 56 5.94 -3.70 -17.93
N ARG A 57 6.39 -3.00 -16.89
CA ARG A 57 5.98 -1.60 -16.66
C ARG A 57 6.39 -0.76 -17.86
N GLY A 58 5.45 0.00 -18.43
CA GLY A 58 5.75 0.89 -19.55
C GLY A 58 6.83 1.90 -19.14
N ASN A 59 7.91 2.02 -19.92
CA ASN A 59 9.05 2.89 -19.58
C ASN A 59 9.29 4.03 -20.59
N SER A 60 8.38 4.18 -21.57
CA SER A 60 8.47 5.19 -22.64
C SER A 60 8.07 6.60 -22.20
N GLY A 61 7.36 6.74 -21.08
CA GLY A 61 6.69 7.99 -20.69
C GLY A 61 5.45 8.32 -21.53
N SER A 62 5.12 7.53 -22.56
CA SER A 62 3.95 7.76 -23.40
C SER A 62 2.66 7.56 -22.60
N PRO A 63 1.64 8.41 -22.79
CA PRO A 63 0.32 8.21 -22.19
C PRO A 63 -0.29 6.86 -22.58
N TRP A 64 -1.12 6.30 -21.71
CA TRP A 64 -1.90 5.12 -22.05
C TRP A 64 -2.81 5.38 -23.27
N SER A 65 -2.87 4.39 -24.17
CA SER A 65 -3.82 4.36 -25.28
C SER A 65 -4.44 2.96 -25.30
N PRO A 66 -5.78 2.84 -25.18
CA PRO A 66 -6.44 1.53 -25.27
C PRO A 66 -6.14 0.80 -26.59
N GLN A 67 -6.02 1.53 -27.70
CA GLN A 67 -5.79 0.93 -29.01
C GLN A 67 -4.34 0.43 -29.16
N LEU A 68 -3.36 1.20 -28.68
CA LEU A 68 -1.94 0.86 -28.83
C LEU A 68 -1.46 -0.13 -27.77
N HIS A 69 -1.88 0.06 -26.52
CA HIS A 69 -1.35 -0.65 -25.36
C HIS A 69 -2.32 -1.70 -24.79
N GLY A 70 -3.63 -1.54 -25.04
CA GLY A 70 -4.69 -2.44 -24.57
C GLY A 70 -4.44 -3.92 -24.87
N PRO A 71 -3.99 -4.31 -26.08
CA PRO A 71 -3.77 -5.72 -26.40
C PRO A 71 -2.80 -6.47 -25.48
N TYR A 72 -1.83 -5.78 -24.86
CA TYR A 72 -0.84 -6.41 -23.96
C TYR A 72 -1.09 -6.09 -22.49
N TRP A 73 -1.34 -4.82 -22.15
CA TRP A 73 -1.50 -4.41 -20.75
C TRP A 73 -2.93 -4.47 -20.25
N LYS A 74 -3.94 -4.53 -21.12
CA LYS A 74 -5.37 -4.60 -20.80
C LYS A 74 -5.97 -3.35 -20.14
N SER A 75 -5.22 -2.61 -19.33
CA SER A 75 -5.69 -1.40 -18.67
C SER A 75 -4.57 -0.39 -18.40
N ASN A 76 -4.97 0.87 -18.15
CA ASN A 76 -4.04 1.94 -17.77
C ASN A 76 -3.25 1.60 -16.50
N ILE A 77 -3.93 1.08 -15.48
CA ILE A 77 -3.29 0.74 -14.20
C ILE A 77 -2.16 -0.28 -14.41
N LEU A 78 -2.37 -1.34 -15.20
CA LEU A 78 -1.34 -2.35 -15.48
C LEU A 78 -0.17 -1.78 -16.29
N TYR A 79 -0.40 -0.74 -17.09
CA TYR A 79 0.67 -0.07 -17.85
C TYR A 79 1.62 0.77 -16.98
N ILE A 80 1.13 1.30 -15.86
CA ILE A 80 1.89 2.21 -14.99
C ILE A 80 2.28 1.60 -13.63
N LEU A 81 1.67 0.47 -13.26
CA LEU A 81 1.76 -0.21 -11.97
C LEU A 81 3.19 -0.27 -11.45
N ALA A 82 3.40 0.15 -10.19
CA ALA A 82 4.64 -0.09 -9.46
C ALA A 82 4.48 0.25 -7.97
N GLY A 83 5.16 -0.53 -7.13
CA GLY A 83 5.38 -0.25 -5.72
C GLY A 83 4.09 -0.01 -4.94
N ASP A 84 3.96 1.20 -4.40
CA ASP A 84 2.83 1.65 -3.58
C ASP A 84 2.06 2.78 -4.27
N PHE A 85 0.75 2.83 -4.07
CA PHE A 85 -0.12 3.90 -4.57
C PHE A 85 -1.44 3.95 -3.77
N PRO A 86 -2.10 5.13 -3.73
CA PRO A 86 -3.42 5.27 -3.13
C PRO A 86 -4.53 4.77 -4.06
N CYS A 87 -5.48 4.00 -3.51
CA CYS A 87 -6.67 3.52 -4.20
C CYS A 87 -7.91 4.21 -3.64
N SER A 88 -8.64 4.98 -4.45
CA SER A 88 -9.86 5.71 -4.08
C SER A 88 -10.53 6.30 -5.32
N PRO A 89 -11.87 6.35 -5.40
CA PRO A 89 -12.86 5.88 -4.44
C PRO A 89 -13.16 4.38 -4.56
N ASN A 90 -12.31 3.65 -5.29
CA ASN A 90 -12.47 2.24 -5.59
C ASN A 90 -11.15 1.52 -5.28
N PHE A 91 -11.19 0.38 -4.61
CA PHE A 91 -10.07 -0.55 -4.43
C PHE A 91 -10.51 -1.94 -4.89
N GLY A 92 -9.97 -2.36 -6.04
CA GLY A 92 -10.34 -3.59 -6.74
C GLY A 92 -10.52 -3.38 -8.24
N PRO A 93 -11.21 -4.28 -8.96
CA PRO A 93 -11.48 -4.14 -10.40
C PRO A 93 -12.34 -2.90 -10.71
N ASP A 94 -12.42 -2.53 -11.99
CA ASP A 94 -13.36 -1.51 -12.44
C ASP A 94 -14.80 -1.89 -12.10
N CYS A 95 -15.61 -0.89 -11.78
CA CYS A 95 -17.01 -1.09 -11.44
C CYS A 95 -17.85 0.16 -11.73
N THR A 96 -19.17 -0.01 -11.71
CA THR A 96 -20.12 1.09 -11.81
C THR A 96 -20.87 1.24 -10.50
N VAL A 97 -20.90 2.47 -9.98
CA VAL A 97 -21.60 2.82 -8.74
C VAL A 97 -22.38 4.12 -9.00
N GLU A 98 -23.70 4.10 -8.81
CA GLU A 98 -24.56 5.28 -9.05
C GLU A 98 -24.36 5.88 -10.46
N ASP A 99 -24.27 5.01 -11.47
CA ASP A 99 -24.00 5.35 -12.88
C ASP A 99 -22.64 6.04 -13.13
N ILE A 100 -21.73 6.01 -12.17
CA ILE A 100 -20.35 6.49 -12.29
C ILE A 100 -19.44 5.30 -12.54
N GLU A 101 -18.68 5.36 -13.64
CA GLU A 101 -17.64 4.39 -13.96
C GLU A 101 -16.39 4.69 -13.12
N LEU A 102 -16.00 3.72 -12.30
CA LEU A 102 -14.81 3.79 -11.47
C LEU A 102 -13.76 2.85 -12.06
N PRO A 103 -12.56 3.34 -12.42
CA PRO A 103 -11.51 2.46 -12.93
C PRO A 103 -11.03 1.51 -11.83
N ALA A 104 -10.34 0.44 -12.23
CA ALA A 104 -9.69 -0.45 -11.29
C ALA A 104 -8.75 0.35 -10.36
N HIS A 105 -8.91 0.17 -9.05
CA HIS A 105 -8.22 0.91 -7.99
C HIS A 105 -8.49 2.44 -7.95
N GLY A 106 -9.53 2.89 -8.66
CA GLY A 106 -10.07 4.24 -8.53
C GLY A 106 -9.24 5.31 -9.22
N TRP A 107 -9.75 6.55 -9.19
CA TRP A 107 -9.14 7.68 -9.87
C TRP A 107 -7.78 8.04 -9.31
N THR A 108 -7.56 7.88 -7.99
CA THR A 108 -6.26 8.20 -7.38
C THR A 108 -5.11 7.37 -7.93
N ALA A 109 -5.39 6.15 -8.38
CA ALA A 109 -4.41 5.23 -8.98
C ALA A 109 -4.26 5.37 -10.51
N ASN A 110 -5.18 6.08 -11.17
CA ASN A 110 -5.23 6.15 -12.64
C ASN A 110 -5.02 7.55 -13.20
N GLU A 111 -5.42 8.59 -12.47
CA GLU A 111 -5.39 9.97 -12.92
C GLU A 111 -4.07 10.66 -12.59
N ARG A 112 -3.81 11.77 -13.28
CA ARG A 112 -2.64 12.60 -13.03
C ARG A 112 -2.91 13.57 -11.87
N TRP A 113 -2.10 13.44 -10.84
CA TRP A 113 -2.02 14.38 -9.74
C TRP A 113 -1.28 15.65 -10.15
N LYS A 114 -1.78 16.80 -9.71
CA LYS A 114 -1.09 18.09 -9.88
C LYS A 114 -0.16 18.34 -8.69
N LEU A 115 1.14 18.42 -8.93
CA LEU A 115 2.12 18.86 -7.94
C LEU A 115 1.97 20.39 -7.69
N THR A 116 1.45 20.77 -6.53
CA THR A 116 1.13 22.16 -6.18
C THR A 116 2.23 22.86 -5.38
N SER A 117 2.95 22.14 -4.53
CA SER A 117 4.12 22.65 -3.80
C SER A 117 5.07 21.52 -3.46
N PHE A 118 6.35 21.83 -3.29
CA PHE A 118 7.37 20.90 -2.81
C PHE A 118 8.53 21.73 -2.26
N GLY A 119 9.26 21.18 -1.30
CA GLY A 119 10.39 21.88 -0.71
C GLY A 119 10.97 21.13 0.47
N THR A 120 11.91 21.78 1.14
CA THR A 120 12.34 21.42 2.48
C THR A 120 11.73 22.40 3.48
N THR A 121 11.45 21.95 4.70
CA THR A 121 11.06 22.84 5.80
C THR A 121 12.16 23.84 6.12
N GLN A 122 11.81 24.95 6.76
CA GLN A 122 12.77 26.03 7.08
C GLN A 122 13.92 25.55 7.98
N ASP A 123 13.65 24.60 8.86
CA ASP A 123 14.64 23.96 9.74
C ASP A 123 15.42 22.83 9.04
N GLY A 124 15.08 22.49 7.79
CA GLY A 124 15.68 21.41 7.01
C GLY A 124 15.33 20.00 7.48
N ASN A 125 14.44 19.84 8.47
CA ASN A 125 14.15 18.55 9.08
C ASN A 125 13.18 17.68 8.27
N ALA A 126 12.50 18.23 7.26
CA ALA A 126 11.65 17.44 6.38
C ALA A 126 11.73 17.93 4.93
N ALA A 127 11.71 16.98 3.98
CA ALA A 127 11.44 17.24 2.57
C ALA A 127 10.02 16.76 2.25
N TYR A 128 9.29 17.55 1.49
CA TYR A 128 7.88 17.28 1.19
C TYR A 128 7.51 17.56 -0.27
N ALA A 129 6.43 16.92 -0.71
CA ALA A 129 5.69 17.26 -1.92
C ALA A 129 4.18 17.21 -1.65
N LYS A 130 3.46 18.20 -2.18
CA LYS A 130 2.00 18.34 -2.08
C LYS A 130 1.37 18.17 -3.46
N PHE A 131 0.48 17.21 -3.55
CA PHE A 131 -0.24 16.86 -4.76
C PHE A 131 -1.74 17.08 -4.56
N THR A 132 -2.43 17.49 -5.61
CA THR A 132 -3.89 17.63 -5.62
C THR A 132 -4.51 16.92 -6.82
N LEU A 133 -5.67 16.32 -6.63
CA LEU A 133 -6.46 15.67 -7.66
C LEU A 133 -7.94 16.01 -7.46
N LYS A 134 -8.66 16.28 -8.54
CA LYS A 134 -10.12 16.43 -8.51
C LYS A 134 -10.74 15.22 -9.18
N SER A 135 -11.86 14.75 -8.65
CA SER A 135 -12.68 13.75 -9.30
C SER A 135 -12.96 14.16 -10.76
N PRO A 136 -12.81 13.24 -11.74
CA PRO A 136 -13.18 13.49 -13.12
C PRO A 136 -14.70 13.49 -13.34
N ASP A 137 -15.50 12.97 -12.41
CA ASP A 137 -16.96 12.91 -12.50
C ASP A 137 -17.63 13.81 -11.46
N SER A 138 -18.39 14.80 -11.92
CA SER A 138 -19.03 15.80 -11.06
C SER A 138 -20.15 15.23 -10.18
N ARG A 139 -20.67 14.03 -10.47
CA ARG A 139 -21.68 13.35 -9.64
C ARG A 139 -21.09 12.81 -8.34
N MET A 140 -19.77 12.61 -8.29
CA MET A 140 -19.03 12.32 -7.06
C MET A 140 -17.95 13.41 -6.90
N PRO A 141 -18.33 14.60 -6.38
CA PRO A 141 -17.48 15.79 -6.34
C PRO A 141 -16.42 15.73 -5.24
N LEU A 142 -15.56 14.70 -5.28
CA LEU A 142 -14.44 14.53 -4.37
C LEU A 142 -13.20 15.30 -4.86
N SER A 143 -12.43 15.86 -3.93
CA SER A 143 -11.04 16.24 -4.18
C SER A 143 -10.12 15.55 -3.20
N TYR A 144 -8.87 15.40 -3.63
CA TYR A 144 -7.82 14.75 -2.89
C TYR A 144 -6.64 15.70 -2.77
N THR A 145 -6.11 15.85 -1.56
CA THR A 145 -4.82 16.49 -1.30
C THR A 145 -3.91 15.46 -0.65
N LYS A 146 -2.76 15.19 -1.25
CA LYS A 146 -1.76 14.25 -0.75
C LYS A 146 -0.47 14.99 -0.40
N TYR A 147 0.05 14.73 0.79
CA TYR A 147 1.37 15.14 1.22
C TYR A 147 2.26 13.92 1.28
N ASP A 148 3.41 13.97 0.63
CA ASP A 148 4.45 12.95 0.62
C ASP A 148 5.68 13.53 1.34
N ILE A 149 6.16 12.87 2.40
CA ILE A 149 7.14 13.46 3.33
C ILE A 149 8.23 12.45 3.71
N VAL A 150 9.48 12.91 3.75
CA VAL A 150 10.59 12.22 4.45
C VAL A 150 11.19 13.17 5.47
N GLN A 151 11.51 12.65 6.65
CA GLN A 151 12.04 13.42 7.78
C GLN A 151 13.51 13.06 8.04
N ALA A 152 14.34 14.02 8.42
CA ALA A 152 15.76 13.81 8.74
C ALA A 152 15.93 12.73 9.82
N GLY A 153 16.94 11.87 9.70
CA GLY A 153 17.24 10.84 10.71
C GLY A 153 16.33 9.61 10.66
N LYS A 154 15.20 9.65 9.95
CA LYS A 154 14.16 8.61 10.03
C LYS A 154 14.21 7.71 8.79
N PRO A 155 14.27 6.38 8.93
CA PRO A 155 14.25 5.45 7.79
C PRO A 155 12.84 5.23 7.23
N ALA A 156 12.04 6.30 7.10
CA ALA A 156 10.64 6.22 6.73
C ALA A 156 10.22 7.30 5.75
N TYR A 157 9.24 6.92 4.95
CA TYR A 157 8.39 7.79 4.17
C TYR A 157 7.02 7.86 4.84
N TYR A 158 6.45 9.05 4.87
CA TYR A 158 5.13 9.32 5.43
C TYR A 158 4.24 9.95 4.38
N SER A 159 2.95 9.74 4.54
CA SER A 159 1.95 10.40 3.72
C SER A 159 0.70 10.74 4.49
N THR A 160 0.10 11.85 4.09
CA THR A 160 -1.23 12.26 4.53
C THR A 160 -2.09 12.50 3.29
N MET A 161 -3.21 11.79 3.17
CA MET A 161 -4.20 12.02 2.12
C MET A 161 -5.50 12.56 2.72
N ILE A 162 -5.88 13.76 2.33
CA ILE A 162 -7.14 14.40 2.71
C ILE A 162 -8.12 14.22 1.55
N VAL A 163 -9.29 13.67 1.85
CA VAL A 163 -10.40 13.49 0.91
C VAL A 163 -11.50 14.46 1.31
N GLU A 164 -11.86 15.37 0.42
CA GLU A 164 -12.90 16.38 0.64
C GLU A 164 -14.08 16.09 -0.28
N ASN A 165 -15.29 16.24 0.24
CA ASN A 165 -16.53 16.14 -0.52
C ASN A 165 -17.14 17.52 -0.67
N HIS A 166 -17.24 18.00 -1.92
CA HIS A 166 -17.81 19.31 -2.25
C HIS A 166 -19.32 19.25 -2.55
N GLY A 167 -19.94 18.09 -2.36
CA GLY A 167 -21.37 17.87 -2.56
C GLY A 167 -22.20 18.06 -1.30
N GLU A 168 -23.52 18.15 -1.50
CA GLU A 168 -24.53 18.34 -0.46
C GLU A 168 -24.92 17.04 0.28
N VAL A 169 -24.47 15.88 -0.23
CA VAL A 169 -24.77 14.57 0.34
C VAL A 169 -23.50 13.84 0.74
N PRO A 170 -23.49 13.05 1.84
CA PRO A 170 -22.35 12.21 2.18
C PRO A 170 -22.06 11.17 1.09
N ILE A 171 -20.78 10.86 0.88
CA ILE A 171 -20.32 9.90 -0.14
C ILE A 171 -19.62 8.74 0.58
N SER A 172 -20.08 7.52 0.33
CA SER A 172 -19.40 6.30 0.81
C SER A 172 -18.42 5.81 -0.24
N ILE A 173 -17.16 5.65 0.17
CA ILE A 173 -16.07 5.14 -0.65
C ILE A 173 -15.40 3.95 0.05
N ASN A 174 -14.64 3.17 -0.70
CA ASN A 174 -13.62 2.29 -0.14
C ASN A 174 -12.25 2.85 -0.51
N LEU A 175 -11.24 2.50 0.27
CA LEU A 175 -9.93 3.12 0.15
C LEU A 175 -8.84 2.14 0.59
N ALA A 176 -7.71 2.15 -0.11
CA ALA A 176 -6.56 1.36 0.28
C ALA A 176 -5.22 2.04 -0.01
N ARG A 177 -4.18 1.49 0.61
CA ARG A 177 -2.77 1.67 0.23
C ARG A 177 -2.23 0.37 -0.31
N HIS A 178 -1.90 0.38 -1.59
CA HIS A 178 -1.53 -0.82 -2.33
C HIS A 178 -0.01 -1.03 -2.34
N ASN A 179 0.60 -1.34 -1.19
CA ASN A 179 2.05 -1.52 -1.10
C ASN A 179 2.47 -2.87 -1.67
N THR A 180 3.25 -2.87 -2.75
CA THR A 180 3.74 -4.09 -3.38
C THR A 180 5.26 -4.20 -3.28
N LEU A 181 5.73 -5.26 -2.66
CA LEU A 181 7.15 -5.55 -2.46
C LEU A 181 7.71 -6.44 -3.56
N GLY A 182 8.97 -6.21 -3.91
CA GLY A 182 9.69 -6.97 -4.94
C GLY A 182 11.19 -7.05 -4.67
N SER A 183 11.90 -7.70 -5.59
CA SER A 183 13.37 -7.75 -5.58
C SER A 183 13.98 -6.34 -5.70
N PRO A 184 15.12 -6.02 -5.06
CA PRO A 184 16.02 -6.92 -4.31
C PRO A 184 15.66 -7.15 -2.84
N PHE A 185 14.61 -6.51 -2.31
CA PHE A 185 14.20 -6.74 -0.92
C PHE A 185 13.44 -8.06 -0.74
N LEU A 186 12.42 -8.31 -1.55
CA LEU A 186 11.62 -9.52 -1.46
C LEU A 186 12.38 -10.71 -2.05
N GLN A 187 12.44 -11.80 -1.30
CA GLN A 187 13.02 -13.07 -1.75
C GLN A 187 12.37 -14.23 -1.00
N THR A 188 12.62 -15.46 -1.46
CA THR A 188 12.24 -16.68 -0.74
C THR A 188 12.77 -16.66 0.69
N GLY A 189 11.92 -17.04 1.64
CA GLY A 189 12.25 -17.06 3.06
C GLY A 189 12.02 -15.73 3.79
N CYS A 190 11.59 -14.66 3.10
CA CYS A 190 11.01 -13.50 3.79
C CYS A 190 9.80 -13.93 4.63
N ARG A 191 9.61 -13.28 5.77
CA ARG A 191 8.54 -13.60 6.73
C ARG A 191 7.54 -12.47 6.85
N ILE A 192 6.26 -12.79 6.91
CA ILE A 192 5.15 -11.85 6.90
C ILE A 192 4.48 -11.84 8.28
N TYR A 193 4.34 -10.65 8.85
CA TYR A 193 3.66 -10.41 10.11
C TYR A 193 2.69 -9.25 9.93
N VAL A 194 1.51 -9.34 10.54
CA VAL A 194 0.46 -8.33 10.41
C VAL A 194 -0.24 -8.13 11.74
N SER A 195 -0.88 -6.98 11.91
CA SER A 195 -1.67 -6.66 13.11
C SER A 195 -3.05 -7.34 13.17
N ALA A 196 -3.49 -7.95 12.06
CA ALA A 196 -4.73 -8.71 11.98
C ALA A 196 -4.66 -10.06 12.73
N ASP A 197 -5.77 -10.46 13.35
CA ASP A 197 -5.90 -11.70 14.13
C ASP A 197 -6.96 -12.68 13.60
N ARG A 198 -7.73 -12.26 12.60
CA ARG A 198 -8.75 -13.07 11.92
C ARG A 198 -8.65 -12.85 10.42
N PHE A 199 -8.66 -13.94 9.66
CA PHE A 199 -8.43 -13.90 8.22
C PHE A 199 -9.56 -14.56 7.45
N MET A 200 -9.70 -14.17 6.18
CA MET A 200 -10.59 -14.81 5.24
C MET A 200 -9.91 -14.90 3.88
N THR A 201 -10.04 -16.05 3.22
CA THR A 201 -9.60 -16.22 1.84
C THR A 201 -10.58 -15.57 0.87
N ALA A 202 -10.11 -15.17 -0.31
CA ALA A 202 -10.95 -14.51 -1.32
C ALA A 202 -12.23 -15.33 -1.65
N PRO A 203 -13.37 -14.66 -1.86
CA PRO A 203 -14.63 -15.33 -2.21
C PRO A 203 -14.62 -15.82 -3.66
N LYS A 204 -15.65 -16.59 -4.02
CA LYS A 204 -15.93 -16.99 -5.41
C LYS A 204 -16.27 -15.78 -6.29
N GLY A 205 -16.09 -15.94 -7.60
CA GLY A 205 -16.41 -14.92 -8.60
C GLY A 205 -15.35 -13.83 -8.69
N THR A 206 -14.13 -14.13 -8.26
CA THR A 206 -12.98 -13.21 -8.32
C THR A 206 -11.91 -13.78 -9.25
N GLU A 207 -10.87 -13.01 -9.54
CA GLU A 207 -9.72 -13.51 -10.31
C GLU A 207 -8.96 -14.65 -9.60
N PHE A 208 -9.19 -14.83 -8.29
CA PHE A 208 -8.57 -15.87 -7.49
C PHE A 208 -9.23 -17.24 -7.71
N ASP A 209 -10.37 -17.30 -8.41
CA ASP A 209 -11.03 -18.54 -8.81
C ASP A 209 -10.09 -19.43 -9.61
N ASP A 210 -9.31 -18.86 -10.53
CA ASP A 210 -8.42 -19.62 -11.42
C ASP A 210 -6.94 -19.55 -11.01
N THR A 211 -6.55 -18.58 -10.19
CA THR A 211 -5.14 -18.30 -9.89
C THR A 211 -4.67 -18.76 -8.50
N SER A 212 -5.59 -18.91 -7.53
CA SER A 212 -5.25 -19.26 -6.15
C SER A 212 -5.33 -20.77 -5.87
N ARG A 213 -4.49 -21.25 -4.95
CA ARG A 213 -4.59 -22.58 -4.34
C ARG A 213 -5.46 -22.63 -3.09
N LEU A 214 -5.83 -21.47 -2.53
CA LEU A 214 -6.57 -21.38 -1.27
C LEU A 214 -8.04 -21.76 -1.45
N ALA A 215 -8.61 -22.36 -0.40
CA ALA A 215 -10.06 -22.57 -0.33
C ALA A 215 -10.76 -21.21 -0.47
N GLN A 216 -11.94 -21.15 -1.08
CA GLN A 216 -12.61 -19.87 -1.36
C GLN A 216 -13.56 -19.47 -0.22
N GLY A 217 -13.46 -18.22 0.24
CA GLY A 217 -14.37 -17.63 1.23
C GLY A 217 -14.34 -18.32 2.59
N VAL A 218 -13.18 -18.83 3.03
CA VAL A 218 -13.03 -19.56 4.29
C VAL A 218 -12.34 -18.67 5.32
N GLU A 219 -12.93 -18.55 6.50
CA GLU A 219 -12.31 -17.91 7.66
C GLU A 219 -11.24 -18.82 8.30
N PHE A 220 -10.15 -18.21 8.76
CA PHE A 220 -9.09 -18.89 9.51
C PHE A 220 -8.39 -17.91 10.47
N ASP A 221 -7.63 -18.43 11.44
CA ASP A 221 -7.10 -17.67 12.58
C ASP A 221 -5.59 -17.42 12.52
N SER A 222 -4.89 -18.00 11.53
CA SER A 222 -3.44 -17.92 11.46
C SER A 222 -2.92 -18.05 10.03
N LEU A 223 -2.07 -17.09 9.62
CA LEU A 223 -1.33 -17.19 8.36
C LEU A 223 -0.50 -18.47 8.27
N CYS A 224 -0.08 -19.06 9.39
CA CYS A 224 0.69 -20.32 9.40
C CYS A 224 -0.13 -21.55 8.98
N ARG A 225 -1.46 -21.42 8.89
CA ARG A 225 -2.40 -22.53 8.67
C ARG A 225 -3.58 -22.11 7.79
N ALA A 226 -3.29 -21.52 6.63
CA ALA A 226 -4.34 -21.15 5.68
C ALA A 226 -4.90 -22.38 4.95
N PRO A 227 -6.23 -22.51 4.81
CA PRO A 227 -6.87 -23.64 4.18
C PRO A 227 -6.72 -23.63 2.65
N THR A 228 -6.37 -24.76 2.05
CA THR A 228 -6.25 -24.94 0.60
C THR A 228 -7.45 -25.70 0.01
N ARG A 229 -7.64 -25.61 -1.31
CA ARG A 229 -8.75 -26.29 -2.02
C ARG A 229 -8.69 -27.80 -1.93
N ASP A 230 -7.50 -28.37 -1.79
CA ASP A 230 -7.28 -29.81 -1.61
C ASP A 230 -7.44 -30.27 -0.15
N GLY A 231 -7.91 -29.40 0.74
CA GLY A 231 -8.17 -29.70 2.14
C GLY A 231 -6.93 -29.73 3.03
N LYS A 232 -5.75 -29.38 2.49
CA LYS A 232 -4.53 -29.22 3.27
C LYS A 232 -4.46 -27.83 3.91
N MET A 233 -3.38 -27.60 4.64
CA MET A 233 -3.02 -26.31 5.21
C MET A 233 -1.68 -25.86 4.65
N VAL A 234 -1.52 -24.57 4.43
CA VAL A 234 -0.26 -23.97 4.01
C VAL A 234 0.12 -22.80 4.90
N ASP A 235 1.43 -22.63 5.09
CA ASP A 235 1.99 -21.48 5.79
C ASP A 235 2.16 -20.32 4.79
N LEU A 236 1.33 -19.29 4.95
CA LEU A 236 1.39 -18.03 4.22
C LEU A 236 2.30 -16.99 4.89
N SER A 237 2.76 -17.24 6.13
CA SER A 237 3.68 -16.33 6.83
C SER A 237 5.11 -16.38 6.28
N VAL A 238 5.41 -17.30 5.35
CA VAL A 238 6.73 -17.46 4.71
C VAL A 238 6.60 -17.36 3.20
N VAL A 239 7.38 -16.48 2.60
CA VAL A 239 7.44 -16.29 1.15
C VAL A 239 8.12 -17.52 0.49
N PRO A 240 7.45 -18.30 -0.37
CA PRO A 240 7.91 -19.63 -0.79
C PRO A 240 8.83 -19.63 -2.04
N GLY A 241 9.00 -18.49 -2.71
CA GLY A 241 9.53 -18.43 -4.08
C GLY A 241 8.43 -18.57 -5.13
N MET A 242 8.80 -18.80 -6.39
CA MET A 242 7.82 -19.03 -7.47
C MET A 242 7.16 -20.39 -7.30
N ILE A 243 5.84 -20.40 -7.12
CA ILE A 243 5.05 -21.61 -6.88
C ILE A 243 3.91 -21.82 -7.88
N GLY A 244 3.76 -20.91 -8.85
CA GLY A 244 2.73 -21.01 -9.89
C GLY A 244 1.33 -20.65 -9.42
N TYR A 245 1.20 -19.89 -8.34
CA TYR A 245 -0.07 -19.46 -7.77
C TYR A 245 -0.07 -17.96 -7.47
N THR A 246 -1.27 -17.38 -7.49
CA THR A 246 -1.55 -16.03 -7.00
C THR A 246 -2.64 -16.15 -5.96
N ASP A 247 -2.26 -16.02 -4.69
CA ASP A 247 -3.18 -16.15 -3.56
C ASP A 247 -3.61 -14.77 -3.05
N PHE A 248 -4.79 -14.68 -2.45
CA PHE A 248 -5.25 -13.47 -1.75
C PHE A 248 -5.96 -13.82 -0.45
N VAL A 249 -5.58 -13.10 0.61
CA VAL A 249 -6.27 -13.16 1.91
C VAL A 249 -6.46 -11.76 2.45
N THR A 250 -7.56 -11.54 3.15
CA THR A 250 -7.81 -10.34 3.95
C THR A 250 -7.75 -10.70 5.43
N GLY A 251 -7.20 -9.82 6.25
CA GLY A 251 -7.13 -9.97 7.69
C GLY A 251 -7.74 -8.77 8.40
N ALA A 252 -8.71 -8.98 9.29
CA ALA A 252 -9.31 -7.92 10.08
C ALA A 252 -8.39 -7.51 11.24
N ILE A 253 -8.16 -6.20 11.36
CA ILE A 253 -7.42 -5.59 12.46
C ILE A 253 -8.39 -5.32 13.60
N SER A 254 -8.03 -5.74 14.81
CA SER A 254 -8.85 -5.50 15.99
C SER A 254 -9.09 -4.00 16.21
N PRO A 255 -10.35 -3.57 16.46
CA PRO A 255 -10.66 -2.15 16.72
C PRO A 255 -10.05 -1.64 18.03
N GLN A 256 -9.49 -2.52 18.86
CA GLN A 256 -8.80 -2.18 20.10
C GLN A 256 -7.32 -1.81 19.89
N LYS A 257 -6.80 -1.92 18.67
CA LYS A 257 -5.43 -1.51 18.35
C LYS A 257 -5.38 0.01 18.13
N SER A 258 -4.40 0.66 18.76
CA SER A 258 -4.06 2.07 18.53
C SER A 258 -3.14 2.27 17.32
N LEU A 259 -2.50 1.20 16.85
CA LEU A 259 -1.62 1.19 15.68
C LEU A 259 -1.93 -0.06 14.84
N GLY A 260 -2.29 0.15 13.58
CA GLY A 260 -2.33 -0.92 12.58
C GLY A 260 -1.01 -1.00 11.84
N TRP A 261 -0.59 -2.21 11.47
CA TRP A 261 0.68 -2.42 10.79
C TRP A 261 0.73 -3.71 9.97
N SER A 262 1.61 -3.72 8.96
CA SER A 262 2.08 -4.91 8.25
C SER A 262 3.61 -4.86 8.19
N CYS A 263 4.25 -6.01 8.28
CA CYS A 263 5.70 -6.13 8.36
C CYS A 263 6.18 -7.33 7.55
N VAL A 264 7.16 -7.10 6.68
CA VAL A 264 7.89 -8.16 5.99
C VAL A 264 9.33 -8.10 6.43
N VAL A 265 9.82 -9.19 7.02
CA VAL A 265 11.22 -9.34 7.43
C VAL A 265 11.97 -10.10 6.35
N ASN A 266 13.03 -9.51 5.81
CA ASN A 266 14.06 -10.23 5.07
C ASN A 266 15.18 -10.63 6.04
N PRO A 267 15.28 -11.92 6.43
CA PRO A 267 16.27 -12.36 7.40
C PRO A 267 17.71 -12.34 6.85
N VAL A 268 17.91 -12.43 5.54
CA VAL A 268 19.25 -12.43 4.92
C VAL A 268 19.80 -11.01 4.87
N LEU A 269 18.97 -10.04 4.50
CA LEU A 269 19.37 -8.63 4.49
C LEU A 269 19.36 -8.01 5.89
N LYS A 270 18.74 -8.68 6.87
CA LYS A 270 18.42 -8.16 8.20
C LYS A 270 17.65 -6.85 8.11
N LEU A 271 16.63 -6.83 7.25
CA LEU A 271 15.78 -5.66 7.03
C LEU A 271 14.31 -6.00 7.30
N ALA A 272 13.55 -5.03 7.80
CA ALA A 272 12.09 -5.05 7.79
C ALA A 272 11.54 -3.94 6.90
N TYR A 273 10.60 -4.28 6.02
CA TYR A 273 9.67 -3.30 5.44
C TYR A 273 8.44 -3.27 6.32
N ILE A 274 8.08 -2.09 6.80
CA ILE A 274 6.97 -1.92 7.75
C ILE A 274 6.04 -0.86 7.20
N SER A 275 4.78 -1.19 7.01
CA SER A 275 3.72 -0.19 6.91
C SER A 275 3.03 -0.03 8.25
N PHE A 276 2.72 1.21 8.63
CA PHE A 276 2.04 1.53 9.87
C PHE A 276 1.10 2.72 9.70
N PHE A 277 0.01 2.73 10.46
CA PHE A 277 -1.04 3.73 10.38
C PHE A 277 -1.82 3.79 11.70
N PRO A 278 -2.50 4.91 12.00
CA PRO A 278 -3.34 5.00 13.18
C PRO A 278 -4.39 3.88 13.21
N GLY A 279 -4.43 3.12 14.30
CA GLY A 279 -5.46 2.10 14.53
C GLY A 279 -6.78 2.75 14.94
N SER A 280 -7.87 1.96 14.96
CA SER A 280 -9.21 2.48 15.26
C SER A 280 -9.42 2.91 16.70
N LYS A 281 -8.61 2.43 17.65
CA LYS A 281 -8.76 2.79 19.06
C LYS A 281 -8.47 4.28 19.25
N GLU A 282 -9.49 5.01 19.72
CA GLU A 282 -9.40 6.45 20.02
C GLU A 282 -9.01 7.30 18.79
N LEU A 283 -9.32 6.81 17.58
CA LEU A 283 -9.05 7.53 16.35
C LEU A 283 -9.98 8.76 16.22
N PRO A 284 -9.46 9.97 15.96
CA PRO A 284 -10.29 11.15 15.71
C PRO A 284 -11.23 10.96 14.52
N ASP A 285 -12.46 11.47 14.58
CA ASP A 285 -13.48 11.35 13.51
C ASP A 285 -13.03 11.86 12.14
N ILE A 286 -12.10 12.82 12.12
CA ILE A 286 -11.52 13.35 10.88
C ILE A 286 -10.63 12.30 10.19
N ASP A 287 -10.09 11.33 10.92
CA ASP A 287 -9.17 10.35 10.38
C ASP A 287 -9.88 9.09 9.88
N ILE A 288 -9.30 8.46 8.86
CA ILE A 288 -9.76 7.20 8.28
C ILE A 288 -9.01 6.07 8.97
N ALA A 289 -9.74 5.13 9.58
CA ALA A 289 -9.19 3.86 10.03
C ALA A 289 -9.06 2.90 8.85
N LEU A 290 -7.90 2.28 8.67
CA LEU A 290 -7.76 1.11 7.81
C LEU A 290 -8.02 -0.13 8.67
N GLY A 291 -9.06 -0.89 8.33
CA GLY A 291 -9.54 -2.02 9.11
C GLY A 291 -8.92 -3.36 8.71
N PHE A 292 -8.22 -3.42 7.58
CA PHE A 292 -7.73 -4.66 6.99
C PHE A 292 -6.24 -4.65 6.67
N ASN A 293 -5.59 -5.78 6.91
CA ASN A 293 -4.33 -6.16 6.29
C ASN A 293 -4.66 -7.15 5.15
N ASP A 294 -4.52 -6.71 3.90
CA ASP A 294 -4.73 -7.51 2.70
C ASP A 294 -3.38 -8.01 2.17
N LEU A 295 -3.31 -9.29 1.80
CA LEU A 295 -2.11 -9.91 1.24
C LEU A 295 -2.39 -10.41 -0.16
N TRP A 296 -1.78 -9.78 -1.17
CA TRP A 296 -1.78 -10.25 -2.55
C TRP A 296 -0.46 -10.96 -2.85
N MET A 297 -0.49 -12.29 -2.88
CA MET A 297 0.69 -13.15 -2.94
C MET A 297 0.90 -13.64 -4.37
N GLN A 298 1.58 -12.84 -5.18
CA GLN A 298 1.80 -13.08 -6.61
C GLN A 298 3.10 -13.83 -6.85
N TYR A 299 3.00 -15.16 -6.95
CA TYR A 299 4.14 -16.08 -7.07
C TYR A 299 4.05 -16.93 -8.34
N GLY A 300 3.56 -16.33 -9.43
CA GLY A 300 3.54 -16.91 -10.76
C GLY A 300 2.21 -17.52 -11.21
N GLY A 301 1.08 -17.10 -10.64
CA GLY A 301 -0.24 -17.70 -10.91
C GLY A 301 -0.99 -17.16 -12.12
N ARG A 302 -0.47 -16.16 -12.85
CA ARG A 302 -1.19 -15.48 -13.95
C ARG A 302 -0.54 -15.77 -15.30
N ASN A 303 -1.09 -16.72 -16.03
CA ASN A 303 -0.59 -17.16 -17.34
C ASN A 303 -1.06 -16.29 -18.52
N PHE A 304 -1.27 -14.99 -18.31
CA PHE A 304 -1.84 -14.08 -19.31
C PHE A 304 -1.11 -12.74 -19.33
N THR A 305 -1.22 -11.99 -20.42
CA THR A 305 -0.56 -10.68 -20.53
C THR A 305 -1.15 -9.67 -19.53
N PRO A 306 -0.35 -8.75 -18.94
CA PRO A 306 1.08 -8.57 -19.12
C PRO A 306 1.96 -9.40 -18.15
N TRP A 307 1.36 -10.21 -17.28
CA TRP A 307 2.07 -11.06 -16.30
C TRP A 307 2.95 -12.10 -17.00
N ALA A 308 2.42 -12.70 -18.06
CA ALA A 308 3.13 -13.51 -19.03
C ALA A 308 3.41 -12.72 -20.33
N LEU A 309 4.39 -13.16 -21.12
CA LEU A 309 4.74 -12.52 -22.41
C LEU A 309 3.66 -12.69 -23.49
N HIS A 310 2.84 -13.74 -23.39
CA HIS A 310 1.72 -14.01 -24.27
C HIS A 310 0.65 -14.76 -23.47
N GLU A 311 -0.58 -14.78 -24.00
CA GLU A 311 -1.68 -15.56 -23.41
C GLU A 311 -1.31 -17.05 -23.33
N GLY A 312 -1.59 -17.68 -22.19
CA GLY A 312 -1.18 -19.04 -21.86
C GLY A 312 0.31 -19.23 -21.52
N GLY A 313 1.11 -18.15 -21.49
CA GLY A 313 2.55 -18.20 -21.21
C GLY A 313 2.90 -18.33 -19.74
N ALA A 314 4.20 -18.44 -19.45
CA ALA A 314 4.70 -18.46 -18.07
C ALA A 314 4.67 -17.05 -17.47
N ASP A 315 4.06 -16.94 -16.29
CA ASP A 315 4.12 -15.73 -15.46
C ASP A 315 5.57 -15.49 -14.98
N ARG A 316 6.01 -14.23 -15.04
CA ARG A 316 7.37 -13.82 -14.66
C ARG A 316 7.40 -12.94 -13.42
N THR A 317 6.24 -12.75 -12.78
CA THR A 317 6.08 -11.84 -11.65
C THR A 317 6.23 -12.57 -10.32
N PHE A 318 7.16 -12.09 -9.51
CA PHE A 318 7.34 -12.46 -8.12
C PHE A 318 7.24 -11.20 -7.25
N CYS A 319 6.10 -11.01 -6.60
CA CYS A 319 5.86 -9.88 -5.72
C CYS A 319 4.88 -10.21 -4.59
N LEU A 320 4.83 -9.34 -3.58
CA LEU A 320 3.93 -9.48 -2.43
C LEU A 320 3.28 -8.13 -2.15
N GLY A 321 1.97 -8.05 -2.33
CA GLY A 321 1.14 -6.97 -1.80
C GLY A 321 0.98 -7.11 -0.29
N THR A 322 1.35 -6.09 0.47
CA THR A 322 1.02 -5.91 1.88
C THR A 322 0.14 -4.67 2.02
N GLU A 323 -1.10 -4.84 1.61
CA GLU A 323 -2.02 -3.75 1.34
C GLU A 323 -2.86 -3.47 2.59
N ASN A 324 -3.23 -2.22 2.81
CA ASN A 324 -4.00 -1.83 3.98
C ASN A 324 -5.22 -1.02 3.58
N ALA A 325 -6.40 -1.44 4.00
CA ALA A 325 -7.64 -0.99 3.40
C ALA A 325 -8.78 -0.78 4.41
N VAL A 326 -9.74 0.03 3.98
CA VAL A 326 -11.15 -0.02 4.38
C VAL A 326 -11.93 -0.45 3.14
N ALA A 327 -12.03 -1.77 2.94
CA ALA A 327 -12.60 -2.39 1.75
C ALA A 327 -13.00 -3.85 2.02
N ALA A 328 -13.91 -4.39 1.21
CA ALA A 328 -14.27 -5.80 1.23
C ALA A 328 -13.35 -6.55 0.26
N PHE A 329 -12.20 -7.05 0.75
CA PHE A 329 -11.09 -7.52 -0.09
C PHE A 329 -10.65 -6.43 -1.10
N SER A 330 -9.98 -6.83 -2.18
CA SER A 330 -9.73 -6.02 -3.38
C SER A 330 -10.83 -6.18 -4.44
N ASN A 331 -12.11 -6.22 -4.05
CA ASN A 331 -13.25 -6.52 -4.96
C ASN A 331 -14.05 -5.27 -5.42
N GLY A 332 -13.60 -4.08 -5.07
CA GLY A 332 -14.19 -2.83 -5.53
C GLY A 332 -15.29 -2.25 -4.63
N LEU A 333 -15.66 -1.00 -4.91
CA LEU A 333 -16.65 -0.24 -4.14
C LEU A 333 -18.05 -0.85 -4.27
N ALA A 334 -18.44 -1.30 -5.46
CA ALA A 334 -19.73 -1.97 -5.66
C ALA A 334 -19.87 -3.22 -4.76
N TYR A 335 -18.80 -4.02 -4.67
CA TYR A 335 -18.77 -5.18 -3.76
C TYR A 335 -18.80 -4.73 -2.30
N SER A 336 -18.01 -3.72 -1.91
CA SER A 336 -18.01 -3.20 -0.54
C SER A 336 -19.38 -2.65 -0.11
N ARG A 337 -20.18 -2.10 -1.03
CA ARG A 337 -21.58 -1.69 -0.76
C ARG A 337 -22.52 -2.87 -0.54
N ALA A 338 -22.33 -3.96 -1.26
CA ALA A 338 -23.10 -5.19 -1.07
C ALA A 338 -22.69 -5.94 0.21
N TYR A 339 -21.44 -5.78 0.64
CA TYR A 339 -20.85 -6.38 1.83
C TYR A 339 -20.25 -5.29 2.72
N PRO A 340 -21.08 -4.49 3.41
CA PRO A 340 -20.64 -3.30 4.17
C PRO A 340 -19.78 -3.65 5.39
N GLU A 341 -19.77 -4.92 5.79
CA GLU A 341 -18.96 -5.46 6.88
C GLU A 341 -18.34 -6.78 6.43
N LEU A 342 -17.08 -7.00 6.82
CA LEU A 342 -16.35 -8.24 6.61
C LEU A 342 -15.58 -8.57 7.88
N LEU A 343 -15.71 -9.80 8.38
CA LEU A 343 -15.08 -10.25 9.64
C LEU A 343 -15.41 -9.40 10.88
N GLY A 344 -16.51 -8.64 10.87
CA GLY A 344 -16.83 -7.70 11.96
C GLY A 344 -16.29 -6.27 11.75
N THR A 345 -15.68 -6.00 10.60
CA THR A 345 -15.00 -4.74 10.30
C THR A 345 -15.64 -4.02 9.11
N PRO A 346 -15.87 -2.70 9.18
CA PRO A 346 -16.46 -1.93 8.08
C PRO A 346 -15.61 -1.95 6.81
N THR A 347 -16.26 -2.02 5.66
CA THR A 347 -15.61 -2.10 4.34
C THR A 347 -15.68 -0.80 3.54
N MET A 348 -16.24 0.25 4.14
CA MET A 348 -16.36 1.58 3.54
C MET A 348 -16.16 2.66 4.59
N VAL A 349 -15.79 3.85 4.12
CA VAL A 349 -15.75 5.07 4.91
C VAL A 349 -16.65 6.13 4.27
N VAL A 350 -17.35 6.89 5.12
CA VAL A 350 -18.20 7.99 4.68
C VAL A 350 -17.42 9.30 4.73
N ILE A 351 -17.39 10.01 3.59
CA ILE A 351 -16.94 11.40 3.50
C ILE A 351 -18.16 12.31 3.67
N PRO A 352 -18.27 13.10 4.76
CA PRO A 352 -19.45 13.92 5.01
C PRO A 352 -19.71 14.94 3.89
N ALA A 353 -20.97 15.33 3.70
CA ALA A 353 -21.32 16.45 2.84
C ALA A 353 -20.55 17.71 3.25
N GLN A 354 -19.99 18.45 2.28
CA GLN A 354 -19.18 19.64 2.51
C GLN A 354 -18.07 19.46 3.57
N GLY A 355 -17.58 18.23 3.72
CA GLY A 355 -16.67 17.82 4.78
C GLY A 355 -15.47 17.05 4.26
N ALA A 356 -14.60 16.65 5.18
CA ALA A 356 -13.37 15.96 4.85
C ALA A 356 -13.12 14.74 5.76
N ARG A 357 -12.25 13.88 5.26
CA ARG A 357 -11.57 12.81 6.02
C ARG A 357 -10.08 12.78 5.66
N ARG A 358 -9.26 12.22 6.54
CA ARG A 358 -7.80 12.18 6.41
C ARG A 358 -7.26 10.78 6.67
N LEU A 359 -6.49 10.24 5.74
CA LEU A 359 -5.67 9.05 5.98
C LEU A 359 -4.23 9.48 6.27
N ASN A 360 -3.67 9.00 7.39
CA ASN A 360 -2.22 9.07 7.67
C ASN A 360 -1.61 7.69 7.56
N TYR A 361 -0.40 7.63 7.01
CA TYR A 361 0.24 6.35 6.69
C TYR A 361 1.75 6.51 6.63
N GLY A 362 2.49 5.52 7.12
CA GLY A 362 3.94 5.47 7.07
C GLY A 362 4.43 4.14 6.50
N SER A 363 5.53 4.21 5.74
CA SER A 363 6.30 3.05 5.30
C SER A 363 7.76 3.23 5.73
N ALA A 364 8.33 2.25 6.40
CA ALA A 364 9.69 2.27 6.92
C ALA A 364 10.52 1.10 6.39
N LEU A 365 11.82 1.34 6.18
CA LEU A 365 12.81 0.29 5.88
C LEU A 365 13.86 0.24 6.98
N VAL A 366 13.72 -0.73 7.89
CA VAL A 366 14.45 -0.76 9.16
C VAL A 366 15.54 -1.84 9.11
N GLU A 367 16.76 -1.48 9.51
CA GLU A 367 17.81 -2.46 9.81
C GLU A 367 17.52 -3.13 11.16
N LEU A 368 17.51 -4.46 11.17
CA LEU A 368 17.15 -5.27 12.34
C LEU A 368 18.38 -5.79 13.08
N ASP A 369 18.28 -5.83 14.40
CA ASP A 369 19.20 -6.60 15.23
C ASP A 369 19.03 -8.12 15.00
N ASP A 370 20.06 -8.92 15.31
CA ASP A 370 20.09 -10.35 15.01
C ASP A 370 18.91 -11.15 15.60
N ALA A 371 18.50 -10.81 16.82
CA ALA A 371 17.33 -11.42 17.45
C ALA A 371 16.03 -11.11 16.69
N LEU A 372 15.86 -9.85 16.26
CA LEU A 372 14.68 -9.40 15.53
C LEU A 372 14.63 -9.96 14.11
N ALA A 373 15.78 -10.16 13.47
CA ALA A 373 15.86 -10.78 12.15
C ALA A 373 15.55 -12.29 12.17
N SER A 374 15.69 -12.96 13.31
CA SER A 374 15.57 -14.42 13.44
C SER A 374 14.30 -14.89 14.16
N GLU A 375 13.66 -14.05 14.96
CA GLU A 375 12.42 -14.34 15.67
C GLU A 375 11.17 -13.83 14.94
N ALA A 376 10.00 -14.31 15.38
CA ALA A 376 8.72 -13.79 14.92
C ALA A 376 8.44 -12.42 15.55
N VAL A 377 8.03 -11.45 14.72
CA VAL A 377 7.46 -10.20 15.21
C VAL A 377 6.05 -10.50 15.69
N ILE A 378 5.80 -10.24 16.98
CA ILE A 378 4.52 -10.55 17.62
C ILE A 378 3.67 -9.31 17.86
N ASP A 379 4.28 -8.13 17.93
CA ASP A 379 3.57 -6.87 18.13
C ASP A 379 4.42 -5.67 17.69
N MET A 380 3.74 -4.56 17.41
CA MET A 380 4.36 -3.24 17.25
C MET A 380 3.48 -2.18 17.89
N GLU A 381 4.13 -1.19 18.52
CA GLU A 381 3.45 -0.06 19.13
C GLU A 381 4.19 1.26 18.89
N ALA A 382 3.45 2.35 18.97
CA ALA A 382 4.01 3.69 18.99
C ALA A 382 4.32 4.10 20.43
N GLU A 383 5.57 4.51 20.71
CA GLU A 383 6.03 5.02 22.00
C GLU A 383 6.68 6.40 21.78
N GLY A 384 5.88 7.47 21.79
CA GLY A 384 6.36 8.82 21.44
C GLY A 384 6.90 8.87 20.01
N ASP A 385 8.18 9.22 19.88
CA ASP A 385 8.92 9.30 18.61
C ASP A 385 9.59 7.98 18.21
N PHE A 386 9.07 6.86 18.71
CA PHE A 386 9.56 5.53 18.41
C PHE A 386 8.46 4.61 17.92
N LEU A 387 8.80 3.80 16.91
CA LEU A 387 8.13 2.54 16.64
C LEU A 387 8.89 1.44 17.38
N VAL A 388 8.19 0.66 18.20
CA VAL A 388 8.79 -0.43 18.99
C VAL A 388 8.36 -1.76 18.39
N LEU A 389 9.31 -2.48 17.80
CA LEU A 389 9.10 -3.85 17.30
C LEU A 389 9.35 -4.84 18.42
N LYS A 390 8.45 -5.80 18.62
CA LYS A 390 8.55 -6.80 19.69
C LYS A 390 8.58 -8.22 19.13
N THR A 391 9.45 -9.03 19.68
CA THR A 391 9.47 -10.50 19.50
C THR A 391 9.18 -11.17 20.85
N LYS A 392 9.32 -12.49 20.91
CA LYS A 392 9.17 -13.23 22.16
C LYS A 392 10.27 -12.88 23.17
N SER A 393 11.51 -12.69 22.71
CA SER A 393 12.67 -12.50 23.59
C SER A 393 13.27 -11.09 23.57
N ALA A 394 12.93 -10.28 22.57
CA ALA A 394 13.62 -9.02 22.30
C ALA A 394 12.65 -7.92 21.83
N TYR A 395 13.15 -6.70 21.86
CA TYR A 395 12.49 -5.56 21.23
C TYR A 395 13.53 -4.63 20.61
N GLN A 396 13.12 -3.87 19.59
CA GLN A 396 13.96 -2.85 18.97
C GLN A 396 13.16 -1.56 18.82
N ARG A 397 13.74 -0.45 19.29
CA ARG A 397 13.16 0.89 19.13
C ARG A 397 13.74 1.56 17.89
N VAL A 398 12.88 2.07 17.03
CA VAL A 398 13.25 2.78 15.81
C VAL A 398 12.70 4.19 15.90
N THR A 399 13.57 5.20 15.83
CA THR A 399 13.14 6.60 15.84
C THR A 399 12.31 6.92 14.59
N LEU A 400 11.00 7.10 14.78
CA LEU A 400 9.97 7.32 13.76
C LEU A 400 8.82 8.15 14.37
N ASP A 401 8.14 8.98 13.59
CA ASP A 401 6.87 9.57 14.03
C ASP A 401 5.74 8.53 13.94
N ALA A 402 5.79 7.51 14.80
CA ALA A 402 4.83 6.40 14.81
C ALA A 402 3.44 6.84 15.27
N SER A 403 3.35 7.95 16.04
CA SER A 403 2.09 8.55 16.49
C SER A 403 1.46 9.48 15.44
N PHE A 404 2.20 9.82 14.38
CA PHE A 404 1.85 10.82 13.36
C PHE A 404 1.64 12.23 13.93
N SER A 405 2.17 12.52 15.12
CA SER A 405 1.94 13.81 15.78
C SER A 405 2.73 14.94 15.09
N GLU A 406 4.00 14.70 14.79
CA GLU A 406 4.84 15.64 14.02
C GLU A 406 4.29 15.82 12.60
N MET A 407 3.87 14.73 11.96
CA MET A 407 3.28 14.72 10.62
C MET A 407 2.02 15.57 10.54
N ARG A 408 1.11 15.45 11.51
CA ARG A 408 -0.11 16.26 11.57
C ARG A 408 0.21 17.74 11.76
N ALA A 409 1.15 18.06 12.65
CA ALA A 409 1.58 19.44 12.86
C ALA A 409 2.20 20.02 11.57
N LEU A 410 3.12 19.28 10.96
CA LEU A 410 3.78 19.69 9.71
C LEU A 410 2.77 19.93 8.59
N VAL A 411 1.86 18.99 8.33
CA VAL A 411 0.84 19.13 7.28
C VAL A 411 -0.07 20.34 7.51
N SER A 412 -0.37 20.69 8.77
CA SER A 412 -1.18 21.89 9.06
C SER A 412 -0.49 23.21 8.70
N HIS A 413 0.83 23.21 8.50
CA HIS A 413 1.65 24.36 8.14
C HIS A 413 2.05 24.40 6.65
N LEU A 414 1.70 23.36 5.85
CA LEU A 414 2.05 23.19 4.43
C LEU A 414 0.84 23.31 3.48
#